data_AF-A0A6V7LU23-F1
#
_entry.id   AF-A0A6V7LU23-F1
#
_cell.length_a   1.000
_cell.length_b   1.000
_cell.length_c   1.000
_cell.angle_alpha   90.00
_cell.angle_beta   90.00
_cell.angle_gamma   90.00
#
_symmetry.space_group_name_H-M   'P 1'
#
loop_
_entity.id
_entity.type
_entity.pdbx_description
1 polymer ?
#
loop_
_entity_poly.entity_id
_entity_poly.type
_entity_poly.pdbx_seq_one_letter_code
_entity_poly.pdbx_strand_id
1 'polypeptide(L)' 'FDKNQIRVVIGDHDRNSTSDTQTQVFRVIDIIKHSGYSTVNYNNDIALIKIKGAIKFEGSMRPVCLADR' A
#
# COMPACT_ATOMS: atom_id res chain seq x y z
N PHE A 1 -12.21 -5.99 6.57
CA PHE A 1 -11.14 -5.01 6.25
C PHE A 1 -11.75 -3.62 6.31
N ASP A 2 -11.65 -2.95 7.45
CA ASP A 2 -12.12 -1.56 7.57
C ASP A 2 -11.02 -0.61 7.08
N LYS A 3 -11.30 0.13 6.01
CA LYS A 3 -10.38 1.11 5.44
C LYS A 3 -10.05 2.27 6.39
N ASN A 4 -10.93 2.58 7.34
CA ASN A 4 -10.73 3.70 8.27
C ASN A 4 -9.63 3.39 9.30
N GLN A 5 -9.42 2.10 9.59
CA GLN A 5 -8.40 1.59 10.51
C GLN A 5 -7.01 1.43 9.86
N ILE A 6 -6.87 1.70 8.56
CA ILE A 6 -5.63 1.47 7.80
C ILE A 6 -5.05 2.80 7.30
N ARG A 7 -3.73 2.88 7.28
CA ARG A 7 -2.93 3.94 6.63
C ARG A 7 -1.87 3.30 5.77
N VAL A 8 -1.53 3.96 4.67
CA VAL A 8 -0.40 3.59 3.82
C VAL A 8 0.72 4.58 4.09
N VAL A 9 1.89 4.07 4.48
CA VAL A 9 3.10 4.87 4.71
C VAL A 9 4.14 4.46 3.67
N ILE A 10 4.70 5.44 2.97
CA ILE A 10 5.67 5.22 1.90
C ILE A 10 6.95 5.99 2.22
N GLY A 11 8.10 5.44 1.88
CA GLY A 11 9.41 6.07 2.07
C GLY A 11 10.00 5.92 3.47
N ASP A 12 9.40 5.05 4.30
CA ASP A 12 9.89 4.77 5.64
C ASP A 12 11.14 3.85 5.61
N HIS A 13 12.06 4.08 6.55
CA HIS A 13 13.30 3.34 6.69
C HIS A 13 13.51 2.81 8.12
N ASP A 14 13.12 3.58 9.14
CA ASP A 14 13.23 3.19 10.54
C ASP A 14 11.84 3.14 11.20
N ARG A 15 11.42 1.93 11.58
CA ARG A 15 10.10 1.67 12.17
C ARG A 15 9.93 2.27 13.58
N ASN A 16 11.03 2.59 14.26
CA ASN A 16 11.00 3.14 15.61
C ASN A 16 11.00 4.67 15.63
N SER A 17 11.19 5.30 14.47
CA SER A 17 11.30 6.75 14.33
C SER A 17 10.26 7.28 13.35
N THR A 18 9.70 8.44 13.64
CA THR A 18 8.73 9.10 12.76
C THR A 18 9.29 10.37 12.10
N SER A 19 10.54 10.71 12.41
CA SER A 19 11.18 11.97 12.00
C SER A 19 12.36 11.80 11.06
N ASP A 20 12.91 10.60 10.91
CA ASP A 20 14.20 10.43 10.24
C ASP A 20 14.12 10.37 8.72
N THR A 21 12.93 10.12 8.16
CA THR A 21 12.74 10.00 6.70
C THR A 21 11.59 10.85 6.18
N GLN A 22 11.70 11.28 4.92
CA GLN A 22 10.61 11.93 4.18
C GLN A 22 9.55 10.88 3.82
N THR A 23 8.70 10.58 4.80
CA THR A 23 7.57 9.67 4.63
C THR A 23 6.35 10.41 4.06
N GLN A 24 5.55 9.68 3.29
CA GLN A 24 4.23 10.14 2.86
C GLN A 24 3.16 9.21 3.42
N VAL A 25 2.19 9.79 4.12
CA VAL A 25 1.11 9.05 4.79
C VAL A 25 -0.21 9.31 4.10
N PHE A 26 -0.90 8.25 3.70
CA PHE A 26 -2.17 8.32 3.00
C PHE A 26 -3.30 7.59 3.74
N ARG A 27 -4.50 8.18 3.68
CA ARG A 27 -5.75 7.50 4.06
C ARG A 27 -6.16 6.55 2.94
N VAL A 28 -6.72 5.40 3.31
CA VAL A 28 -7.30 4.44 2.35
C VAL A 28 -8.73 4.86 1.99
N ILE A 29 -9.03 4.95 0.69
CA ILE A 29 -10.39 5.24 0.21
C ILE A 29 -11.11 4.00 -0.29
N ASP A 30 -10.36 2.97 -0.71
CA ASP A 30 -10.94 1.70 -1.14
C ASP A 30 -9.97 0.53 -0.95
N ILE A 31 -10.53 -0.67 -0.76
CA ILE A 31 -9.82 -1.94 -0.64
C ILE A 31 -10.48 -2.94 -1.58
N ILE A 32 -9.79 -3.29 -2.66
CA ILE A 32 -10.30 -4.17 -3.72
C ILE A 32 -9.65 -5.53 -3.54
N LYS A 33 -10.37 -6.45 -2.90
CA LYS A 33 -9.93 -7.85 -2.78
C LYS A 33 -10.10 -8.57 -4.10
N HIS A 34 -9.20 -9.49 -4.42
CA HIS A 34 -9.40 -10.39 -5.55
C HIS A 34 -10.71 -11.16 -5.38
N SER A 35 -11.56 -11.19 -6.41
CA SER A 35 -12.89 -11.82 -6.35
C SER A 35 -12.82 -13.32 -6.09
N GLY A 36 -11.77 -13.98 -6.56
CA GLY A 36 -11.48 -15.39 -6.31
C GLY A 36 -10.71 -15.69 -5.02
N TYR A 37 -10.50 -14.72 -4.13
CA TYR A 37 -9.80 -14.97 -2.87
C TYR A 37 -10.57 -15.97 -1.99
N SER A 38 -9.86 -16.96 -1.46
CA SER A 38 -10.41 -17.98 -0.58
C SER A 38 -9.67 -18.01 0.76
N THR A 39 -10.40 -17.85 1.86
CA THR A 39 -9.83 -17.95 3.22
C THR A 39 -9.54 -19.39 3.65
N VAL A 40 -9.98 -20.39 2.87
CA VAL A 40 -9.80 -21.82 3.20
C VAL A 40 -8.44 -22.33 2.72
N ASN A 41 -8.05 -21.93 1.50
CA ASN A 41 -6.83 -22.41 0.84
C ASN A 41 -5.90 -21.29 0.37
N TYR A 42 -6.23 -20.03 0.63
CA TYR A 42 -5.43 -18.86 0.27
C TYR A 42 -5.20 -18.69 -1.23
N ASN A 43 -6.00 -19.35 -2.08
CA ASN A 43 -5.97 -19.07 -3.52
C ASN A 43 -6.31 -17.60 -3.77
N ASN A 44 -5.55 -16.98 -4.67
CA ASN A 44 -5.67 -15.58 -5.04
C ASN A 44 -5.53 -14.60 -3.85
N ASP A 45 -4.57 -14.85 -2.96
CA ASP A 45 -4.25 -13.95 -1.84
C ASP A 45 -3.54 -12.67 -2.33
N ILE A 46 -4.32 -11.79 -2.95
CA ILE A 46 -3.91 -10.50 -3.49
C ILE A 46 -5.04 -9.48 -3.39
N ALA A 47 -4.68 -8.22 -3.17
CA ALA A 47 -5.62 -7.10 -3.13
C ALA A 47 -4.97 -5.81 -3.63
N LEU A 48 -5.79 -4.85 -4.05
CA LEU A 48 -5.36 -3.49 -4.38
C LEU A 48 -5.88 -2.51 -3.32
N ILE A 49 -5.03 -1.57 -2.91
CA ILE A 49 -5.39 -0.50 -1.99
C ILE A 49 -5.42 0.81 -2.76
N LYS A 50 -6.57 1.50 -2.75
CA LYS A 50 -6.69 2.84 -3.32
C LYS A 50 -6.50 3.88 -2.22
N ILE A 51 -5.54 4.76 -2.41
CA ILE A 51 -5.23 5.85 -1.47
C ILE A 51 -6.00 7.13 -1.79
N LYS A 52 -6.18 8.00 -0.79
CA LYS A 52 -6.69 9.36 -0.98
C LYS A 52 -5.56 10.25 -1.53
N GLY A 53 -5.71 10.72 -2.76
CA GLY A 53 -4.70 11.57 -3.43
C GLY A 53 -3.75 10.77 -4.31
N ALA A 54 -2.57 11.32 -4.56
CA ALA A 54 -1.53 10.70 -5.39
C ALA A 54 -0.18 10.74 -4.68
N ILE A 55 0.65 9.73 -4.93
CA ILE A 55 2.03 9.66 -4.44
C ILE A 55 2.85 10.73 -5.17
N LYS A 56 3.63 11.51 -4.43
CA LYS A 56 4.66 12.37 -5.02
C LYS A 56 5.96 11.60 -5.07
N PHE A 57 6.43 11.24 -6.26
CA PHE A 57 7.71 10.56 -6.40
C PHE A 57 8.84 11.58 -6.26
N GLU A 58 9.50 11.57 -5.11
CA GLU A 58 10.61 12.48 -4.76
C GLU A 58 11.87 11.66 -4.43
N GLY A 59 13.04 12.25 -4.67
CA GLY A 59 14.34 11.60 -4.41
C GLY A 59 14.48 10.23 -5.09
N SER A 60 14.72 9.20 -4.28
CA SER A 60 14.93 7.80 -4.70
C SER A 60 13.64 6.97 -4.84
N MET A 61 12.45 7.54 -4.60
CA MET A 61 11.19 6.78 -4.69
C MET A 61 10.88 6.41 -6.14
N ARG A 62 10.61 5.12 -6.41
CA ARG A 62 10.19 4.61 -7.72
C ARG A 62 9.11 3.54 -7.56
N PRO A 63 8.14 3.44 -8.48
CA PRO A 63 7.22 2.30 -8.50
C PRO A 63 7.95 1.02 -8.95
N VAL A 64 7.45 -0.14 -8.54
CA VAL A 64 7.90 -1.44 -9.07
C VAL A 64 7.18 -1.75 -10.37
N CYS A 65 7.88 -2.38 -11.31
CA CYS A 65 7.28 -2.90 -12.53
C CYS A 65 6.38 -4.10 -12.21
N LEU A 66 5.31 -4.28 -12.99
CA LEU A 66 4.59 -5.55 -13.02
C LEU A 66 5.41 -6.57 -13.82
N ALA A 67 5.26 -7.84 -13.47
CA ALA A 67 5.82 -8.92 -14.27
C ALA A 67 5.31 -8.83 -15.71
N ASP A 68 6.18 -9.14 -16.67
CA ASP A 68 5.79 -9.33 -18.05
C ASP A 68 5.03 -10.65 -18.22
N ARG A 69 4.46 -10.82 -19.41
CA ARG A 69 3.58 -11.95 -19.73
C ARG A 69 4.37 -13.12 -20.30
#